data_AF-A0A354CI17-F1
#
_entry.id   AF-A0A354CI17-F1
#
_cell.length_a   1.000
_cell.length_b   1.000
_cell.length_c   1.000
_cell.angle_alpha   90.00
_cell.angle_beta   90.00
_cell.angle_gamma   90.00
#
_symmetry.space_group_name_H-M   'P 1'
#
loop_
_entity.id
_entity.type
_entity.pdbx_description
1 polymer ?
#
loop_
_entity_poly.entity_id
_entity_poly.type
_entity_poly.pdbx_seq_one_letter_code
_entity_poly.pdbx_strand_id
1 'polypeptide(L)'
;SKYLVDAFNQHWIEGWIKKGWKRGKNEPVKNVDLWKRLLEAMKIHNVTFTWVKGHAGHEMNERCDELATTAADGSNLLDDIAAE
;
A
#
# COMPACT_ATOMS: atom_id res chain seq x y z
N SER A 1 2.33 3.43 6.48
CA SER A 1 2.42 4.26 5.25
C SER A 1 1.25 5.23 5.20
N LYS A 2 1.50 6.52 4.97
CA LYS A 2 0.41 7.52 4.83
C LYS A 2 -0.39 7.32 3.54
N TYR A 3 0.28 7.00 2.43
CA TYR A 3 -0.38 6.72 1.13
C TYR A 3 -1.43 5.62 1.24
N LEU A 4 -1.08 4.52 1.92
CA LEU A 4 -1.99 3.39 2.09
C LEU A 4 -3.17 3.73 3.02
N VAL A 5 -2.89 4.35 4.17
CA VAL A 5 -3.95 4.71 5.13
C VAL A 5 -4.91 5.75 4.55
N ASP A 6 -4.40 6.78 3.88
CA ASP A 6 -5.24 7.82 3.25
C ASP A 6 -6.10 7.22 2.13
N ALA A 7 -5.60 6.26 1.35
CA ALA A 7 -6.38 5.64 0.28
C ALA A 7 -7.68 4.99 0.78
N PHE A 8 -7.65 4.41 1.98
CA PHE A 8 -8.84 3.85 2.64
C PHE A 8 -9.61 4.90 3.44
N ASN A 9 -8.94 5.62 4.34
CA ASN A 9 -9.60 6.54 5.27
C ASN A 9 -10.17 7.80 4.60
N GLN A 10 -9.67 8.16 3.40
CA GLN A 10 -10.20 9.25 2.57
C GLN A 10 -10.96 8.73 1.35
N HIS A 11 -11.30 7.44 1.30
CA HIS A 11 -12.16 6.84 0.28
C HIS A 11 -11.66 6.97 -1.17
N TRP A 12 -10.34 6.99 -1.39
CA TRP A 12 -9.77 7.08 -2.74
C TRP A 12 -10.03 5.81 -3.55
N ILE A 13 -9.94 4.64 -2.90
CA ILE A 13 -10.14 3.33 -3.53
C ILE A 13 -11.50 3.25 -4.21
N GLU A 14 -12.56 3.67 -3.52
CA GLU A 14 -13.93 3.67 -4.04
C GLU A 14 -14.06 4.55 -5.29
N GLY A 15 -13.44 5.73 -5.25
CA GLY A 15 -13.38 6.65 -6.37
C GLY A 15 -12.59 6.08 -7.56
N TRP A 16 -11.48 5.40 -7.31
CA TRP A 16 -10.67 4.76 -8.35
C TRP A 16 -11.41 3.59 -8.98
N ILE A 17 -12.04 2.71 -8.19
CA ILE A 17 -12.85 1.60 -8.70
C ILE A 17 -13.98 2.13 -9.59
N LYS A 18 -14.72 3.15 -9.12
CA LYS A 18 -15.80 3.78 -9.89
C LYS A 18 -15.32 4.38 -11.21
N LYS A 19 -14.08 4.88 -11.28
CA LYS A 19 -13.47 5.45 -12.48
C LYS A 19 -12.68 4.44 -13.32
N GLY A 20 -12.78 3.14 -13.01
CA GLY A 20 -12.05 2.09 -13.72
C GLY A 20 -10.53 2.21 -13.56
N TRP A 21 -10.08 2.47 -12.33
CA TRP A 21 -8.67 2.66 -11.97
C TRP A 21 -7.98 3.84 -12.67
N LYS A 22 -8.75 4.90 -12.92
CA LYS A 22 -8.26 6.17 -13.47
C LYS A 22 -8.34 7.30 -12.45
N ARG A 23 -7.36 8.18 -12.50
CA ARG A 23 -7.28 9.44 -11.76
C ARG A 23 -7.46 10.62 -12.71
N GLY A 24 -7.91 11.76 -12.17
CA GLY A 24 -7.85 13.09 -12.80
C GLY A 24 -7.99 13.09 -14.32
N LYS A 25 -6.95 13.60 -15.02
CA LYS A 25 -6.84 13.75 -16.48
C LYS A 25 -6.79 12.41 -17.26
N ASN A 26 -7.60 11.41 -16.90
CA ASN A 26 -7.59 10.05 -17.43
C ASN A 26 -6.25 9.30 -17.26
N GLU A 27 -5.45 9.71 -16.30
CA GLU A 27 -4.21 9.00 -16.00
C GLU A 27 -4.52 7.70 -15.25
N PRO A 28 -3.76 6.62 -15.45
CA PRO A 28 -3.91 5.42 -14.64
C PRO A 28 -3.51 5.71 -13.18
N VAL A 29 -4.22 5.07 -12.25
CA VAL A 29 -3.76 4.97 -10.87
C VAL A 29 -2.42 4.22 -10.87
N LYS A 30 -1.49 4.61 -9.99
CA LYS A 30 -0.21 3.88 -9.86
C LYS A 30 -0.43 2.57 -9.11
N ASN A 31 0.30 1.52 -9.48
CA ASN A 31 0.35 0.23 -8.76
C ASN A 31 -1.02 -0.44 -8.61
N VAL A 32 -1.84 -0.40 -9.67
CA VAL A 32 -3.20 -0.96 -9.67
C VAL A 32 -3.21 -2.45 -9.37
N ASP A 33 -2.20 -3.17 -9.84
CA ASP A 33 -1.97 -4.59 -9.57
C ASP A 33 -1.84 -4.86 -8.06
N LEU A 34 -1.02 -4.09 -7.35
CA LEU A 34 -0.86 -4.21 -5.90
C LEU A 34 -2.15 -3.86 -5.15
N TRP A 35 -2.87 -2.82 -5.60
CA TRP A 35 -4.16 -2.45 -5.01
C TRP A 35 -5.21 -3.55 -5.17
N LYS A 36 -5.32 -4.14 -6.37
CA LYS A 36 -6.23 -5.26 -6.62
C LYS A 36 -5.89 -6.46 -5.73
N ARG A 37 -4.61 -6.81 -5.61
CA ARG A 37 -4.14 -7.91 -4.74
C ARG A 37 -4.47 -7.65 -3.27
N LEU A 38 -4.25 -6.43 -2.78
CA LEU A 38 -4.60 -6.05 -1.41
C LEU A 38 -6.11 -6.16 -1.16
N LEU A 39 -6.93 -5.62 -2.07
CA LEU A 39 -8.39 -5.69 -1.95
C LEU A 39 -8.91 -7.13 -1.96
N GLU A 40 -8.31 -8.01 -2.75
CA GLU A 40 -8.65 -9.44 -2.73
C GLU A 40 -8.34 -10.07 -1.38
N ALA A 41 -7.12 -9.87 -0.87
CA ALA A 41 -6.69 -10.41 0.42
C ALA A 41 -7.54 -9.90 1.60
N MET A 42 -8.05 -8.67 1.50
CA MET A 42 -8.88 -8.07 2.55
C MET A 42 -10.30 -8.64 2.62
N LYS A 43 -10.84 -9.28 1.57
CA LYS A 43 -12.24 -9.74 1.52
C LYS A 43 -12.67 -10.63 2.69
N ILE A 44 -11.72 -11.37 3.26
CA ILE A 44 -11.96 -12.32 4.37
C ILE A 44 -11.70 -11.72 5.76
N HIS A 45 -11.37 -10.43 5.83
CA HIS A 45 -10.96 -9.76 7.06
C HIS A 45 -11.74 -8.46 7.26
N ASN A 46 -11.97 -8.10 8.53
CA ASN A 46 -12.39 -6.75 8.89
C ASN A 46 -11.15 -5.94 9.31
N VAL A 47 -10.70 -5.02 8.46
CA VAL A 47 -9.41 -4.34 8.60
C VAL A 47 -9.62 -2.86 8.90
N THR A 48 -8.93 -2.37 9.93
CA THR A 48 -8.86 -0.93 10.27
C THR A 48 -7.45 -0.41 9.99
N PHE A 49 -7.35 0.69 9.25
CA PHE A 49 -6.06 1.32 8.95
C PHE A 49 -5.77 2.49 9.90
N THR A 50 -4.77 2.28 10.75
CA THR A 50 -4.25 3.32 11.66
C THR A 50 -2.94 3.88 11.12
N TRP A 51 -2.91 5.19 10.90
CA TRP A 51 -1.64 5.87 10.58
C TRP A 51 -0.86 6.12 11.86
N VAL A 52 0.36 5.60 11.90
CA VAL A 52 1.35 5.92 12.92
C VAL A 52 2.41 6.83 12.34
N LYS A 53 2.88 7.78 13.15
CA LYS A 53 4.01 8.63 12.81
C LYS A 53 5.29 7.78 12.85
N GLY A 54 6.18 7.97 11.88
CA GLY A 54 7.49 7.29 11.86
C GLY A 54 8.37 7.69 13.05
N HIS A 55 9.20 6.76 13.52
CA HIS A 55 10.11 6.92 14.67
C HIS A 55 9.44 7.49 15.92
N ALA A 56 8.22 7.02 16.20
CA ALA A 56 7.43 7.46 17.34
C ALA A 56 7.42 6.43 18.49
N GLY A 57 8.38 5.50 18.53
CA GLY A 57 8.49 4.49 19.61
C GLY A 57 7.51 3.32 19.47
N HIS A 58 6.90 3.11 18.30
CA HIS A 58 6.03 1.96 18.09
C HIS A 58 6.89 0.76 17.66
N GLU A 59 7.29 -0.06 18.64
CA GLU A 59 8.26 -1.16 18.49
C GLU A 59 8.01 -2.03 17.25
N MET A 60 6.77 -2.45 17.01
CA MET A 60 6.44 -3.31 15.87
C MET A 60 6.58 -2.60 14.52
N ASN A 61 6.41 -1.28 14.48
CA ASN A 61 6.63 -0.51 13.25
C ASN A 61 8.12 -0.24 13.02
N GLU A 62 8.88 0.00 14.09
CA GLU A 62 10.34 0.17 14.02
C GLU A 62 11.01 -1.13 13.55
N ARG A 63 10.55 -2.28 14.05
CA ARG A 63 10.98 -3.59 13.56
C ARG A 63 10.66 -3.79 12.07
N CYS A 64 9.49 -3.39 11.60
CA CYS A 64 9.16 -3.45 10.17
C CYS A 64 10.06 -2.54 9.32
N ASP A 65 10.42 -1.36 9.84
CA ASP A 65 11.33 -0.41 9.18
C ASP A 65 12.75 -0.98 9.06
N GLU A 66 13.27 -1.57 10.14
CA GLU A 66 14.57 -2.24 10.14
C GLU A 66 14.61 -3.40 9.14
N LEU A 67 13.58 -4.25 9.14
CA LEU A 67 13.50 -5.39 8.21
C LEU A 67 13.42 -4.94 6.75
N ALA A 68 12.61 -3.92 6.46
CA ALA A 68 12.47 -3.39 5.11
C ALA A 68 13.78 -2.72 4.63
N THR A 69 14.44 -1.93 5.48
CA THR A 69 15.71 -1.26 5.17
C THR A 69 16.83 -2.29 4.95
N THR A 70 16.94 -3.27 5.84
CA THR A 70 17.93 -4.36 5.71
C THR A 70 17.75 -5.14 4.42
N ALA A 71 16.50 -5.43 4.03
CA ALA A 71 16.22 -6.12 2.77
C ALA A 71 16.60 -5.25 1.55
N ALA A 72 16.34 -3.95 1.60
CA ALA A 72 16.66 -3.01 0.52
C ALA A 72 18.18 -2.78 0.36
N ASP A 73 18.93 -2.76 1.47
CA ASP A 73 20.39 -2.58 1.48
C ASP A 73 21.15 -3.88 1.10
N GLY A 74 20.45 -5.00 1.04
CA GLY A 74 21.00 -6.28 0.62
C GLY A 74 21.27 -6.37 -0.89
N SER A 75 21.99 -7.43 -1.30
CA SER A 75 22.33 -7.67 -2.71
C SER A 75 21.38 -8.60 -3.46
N ASN A 76 20.50 -9.31 -2.75
CA ASN A 76 19.58 -10.32 -3.32
C ASN A 76 18.19 -9.72 -3.61
N LEU A 77 18.16 -8.65 -4.41
CA LEU A 77 16.91 -7.99 -4.80
C LEU A 77 16.19 -8.77 -5.90
N LEU A 78 14.88 -8.92 -5.75
CA LEU A 78 14.02 -9.54 -6.76
C LEU A 78 13.48 -8.47 -7.71
N ASP A 79 13.26 -8.84 -8.97
CA ASP A 79 12.58 -7.97 -9.94
C ASP A 79 11.11 -7.78 -9.55
N ASP A 80 10.68 -6.53 -9.43
CA ASP A 80 9.28 -6.17 -9.20
C ASP A 80 8.53 -6.14 -10.54
N ILE A 81 8.04 -7.30 -10.97
CA ILE A 81 7.22 -7.45 -12.17
C ILE A 81 5.75 -7.32 -11.77
N ALA A 82 5.08 -6.31 -12.33
CA ALA A 82 3.66 -6.07 -12.10
C ALA A 82 2.83 -7.30 -12.45
N ALA A 83 1.93 -7.70 -11.56
CA ALA A 83 1.00 -8.80 -11.82
C ALA A 83 -0.04 -8.37 -12.87
N GLU A 84 -0.35 -9.25 -13.83
CA GLU A 84 -1.37 -9.05 -14.87
C GLU A 84 -2.79 -8.91 -14.30
#